data_AF-A0A562XIM3-F1
#
_entry.id   AF-A0A562XIM3-F1
#
_cell.length_a   1.000
_cell.length_b   1.000
_cell.length_c   1.000
_cell.angle_alpha   90.00
_cell.angle_beta   90.00
_cell.angle_gamma   90.00
#
_symmetry.space_group_name_H-M   'P 1'
#
loop_
_entity.id
_entity.type
_entity.pdbx_description
1 polymer ?
#
loop_
_entity_poly.entity_id
_entity_poly.type
_entity_poly.pdbx_seq_one_letter_code
_entity_poly.pdbx_strand_id
1 'polypeptide(L)'
;MKSISGKVSIIIAVIFAILLSIVSYVNYTKSKDNSLKLLILETSKILEASTEIVNNELGYGETTVEAMAKYIAEHGIDDTLMLTLTIVNDTNGLESTYFGSEINGNMYSPGGRINYKDNNFDVRKRPWYQETIEKNRLVTTEPYLDLTTGKMVITSSQPVYKDSKLIGVIAIDLVSDDLSKQKL
;
A
#
# COMPACT_ATOMS: atom_id res chain seq x y z
N MET A 1 -2.42 22.10 77.05
CA MET A 1 -1.87 23.19 76.20
C MET A 1 -0.88 22.55 75.22
N LYS A 2 -1.07 22.67 73.89
CA LYS A 2 -0.09 22.12 72.93
C LYS A 2 1.24 22.86 73.09
N SER A 3 2.33 22.13 73.34
CA SER A 3 3.71 22.64 73.40
C SER A 3 4.04 23.48 72.16
N ILE A 4 4.81 24.56 72.34
CA ILE A 4 5.28 25.45 71.26
C ILE A 4 5.97 24.65 70.14
N SER A 5 6.72 23.60 70.49
CA SER A 5 7.37 22.70 69.52
C SER A 5 6.37 22.03 68.57
N GLY A 6 5.22 21.59 69.08
CA GLY A 6 4.20 20.93 68.28
C GLY A 6 3.54 21.86 67.25
N LYS A 7 3.40 23.15 67.57
CA LYS A 7 2.88 24.15 66.61
C LYS A 7 3.87 24.42 65.48
N VAL A 8 5.16 24.51 65.80
CA VAL A 8 6.24 24.72 64.82
C VAL A 8 6.38 23.53 63.87
N SER A 9 6.35 22.29 64.38
CA SER A 9 6.42 21.08 63.54
C SER A 9 5.26 20.99 62.52
N ILE A 10 4.05 21.41 62.90
CA ILE A 10 2.89 21.42 61.99
C ILE A 10 3.11 22.40 60.85
N ILE A 11 3.60 23.62 61.13
CA ILE A 11 3.85 24.63 60.10
C ILE A 11 4.88 24.13 59.09
N ILE A 12 5.98 23.53 59.57
CA ILE A 12 7.03 22.96 58.71
C ILE A 12 6.45 21.83 57.83
N ALA A 13 5.66 20.93 58.42
CA ALA A 13 5.02 19.85 57.66
C ALA A 13 4.08 20.37 56.57
N VAL A 14 3.32 21.43 56.84
CA VAL A 14 2.43 22.07 55.86
C VAL A 14 3.23 22.69 54.72
N ILE A 15 4.30 23.43 55.03
CA ILE A 15 5.18 24.02 54.01
C ILE A 15 5.80 22.93 53.14
N PHE A 16 6.28 21.85 53.77
CA PHE A 16 6.87 20.72 53.06
C PHE A 16 5.86 20.03 52.14
N ALA A 17 4.62 19.84 52.60
CA ALA A 17 3.53 19.29 51.79
C ALA A 17 3.19 20.18 50.58
N ILE A 18 3.19 21.51 50.76
CA ILE A 18 2.97 22.47 49.66
C ILE A 18 4.10 22.38 48.64
N LEU A 19 5.36 22.36 49.07
CA LEU A 19 6.52 22.22 48.19
C LEU A 19 6.47 20.91 47.40
N LEU A 20 6.17 19.78 48.06
CA LEU A 20 5.99 18.49 47.39
C LEU A 20 4.86 18.52 46.36
N SER A 21 3.76 19.20 46.66
CA SER A 21 2.62 19.32 45.75
C SER A 21 2.97 20.11 44.50
N ILE A 22 3.71 21.21 44.64
CA ILE A 22 4.20 22.02 43.52
C ILE A 22 5.17 21.22 42.66
N VAL A 23 6.16 20.56 43.27
CA VAL A 23 7.12 19.71 42.54
C VAL A 23 6.42 18.57 41.82
N SER A 24 5.48 17.90 42.50
CA SER A 24 4.69 16.82 41.90
C SER A 24 3.85 17.31 40.73
N TYR A 25 3.23 18.48 40.84
CA TYR A 25 2.44 19.08 39.76
C TYR A 25 3.32 19.42 38.55
N VAL A 26 4.46 20.08 38.75
CA VAL A 26 5.41 20.40 37.67
C VAL A 26 5.97 19.13 37.02
N ASN A 27 6.27 18.11 37.83
CA ASN A 27 6.74 16.83 37.29
C ASN A 27 5.64 16.12 36.50
N TYR A 28 4.40 16.15 36.98
CA TYR A 28 3.26 15.57 36.29
C TYR A 28 3.02 16.25 34.94
N THR A 29 3.02 17.58 34.87
CA THR A 29 2.81 18.31 33.61
C THR A 29 3.95 18.04 32.62
N LYS A 30 5.21 18.12 33.06
CA LYS A 30 6.37 17.80 32.21
C LYS A 30 6.36 16.36 31.73
N SER A 31 6.03 15.41 32.60
CA SER A 31 5.95 14.00 32.23
C SER A 31 4.87 13.78 31.18
N LYS A 32 3.69 14.39 31.36
CA LYS A 32 2.61 14.33 30.39
C LYS A 32 3.03 14.91 29.04
N ASP A 33 3.66 16.09 29.03
CA ASP A 33 4.10 16.75 27.79
C ASP A 33 5.18 15.93 27.06
N ASN A 34 6.15 15.37 27.79
CA ASN A 34 7.18 14.53 27.21
C ASN A 34 6.60 13.23 26.62
N SER A 35 5.67 12.58 27.33
CA SER A 35 5.00 11.37 26.83
C SER A 35 4.17 11.65 25.58
N LEU A 36 3.43 12.76 25.55
CA LEU A 36 2.66 13.16 24.37
C LEU A 36 3.57 13.49 23.19
N LYS A 37 4.67 14.21 23.42
CA LYS A 37 5.65 14.52 22.39
C LYS A 37 6.30 13.26 21.82
N LEU A 38 6.65 12.30 22.67
CA LEU A 38 7.23 11.03 22.25
C LEU A 38 6.23 10.22 21.41
N LEU A 39 4.97 10.13 21.85
CA LEU A 39 3.91 9.46 21.09
C LEU A 39 3.72 10.09 19.71
N ILE A 40 3.63 11.42 19.63
CA ILE A 40 3.50 12.13 18.35
C ILE A 40 4.70 11.82 17.44
N LEU A 41 5.92 11.88 17.96
CA LEU A 41 7.13 11.57 17.20
C LEU A 41 7.15 10.12 16.68
N GLU A 42 6.75 9.16 17.50
CA GLU A 42 6.64 7.76 17.09
C GLU A 42 5.58 7.59 16.00
N THR A 43 4.40 8.19 16.16
CA THR A 43 3.36 8.13 15.13
C THR A 43 3.79 8.77 13.81
N SER A 44 4.47 9.91 13.83
CA SER A 44 5.01 10.54 12.62
C SER A 44 6.02 9.64 11.91
N LYS A 45 6.95 9.03 12.65
CA LYS A 45 7.94 8.11 12.06
C LYS A 45 7.29 6.87 11.45
N ILE A 46 6.28 6.31 12.10
CA ILE A 46 5.54 5.18 11.56
C ILE A 46 4.82 5.59 10.27
N LEU A 47 4.15 6.75 10.24
CA LEU A 47 3.48 7.23 9.03
C LEU A 47 4.46 7.49 7.89
N GLU A 48 5.63 8.08 8.17
CA GLU A 48 6.70 8.28 7.18
C GLU A 48 7.19 6.94 6.62
N ALA A 49 7.52 5.98 7.49
CA ALA A 49 7.95 4.65 7.07
C ALA A 49 6.86 3.89 6.29
N SER A 50 5.60 3.96 6.71
CA SER A 50 4.47 3.37 5.98
C SER A 50 4.28 4.00 4.60
N THR A 51 4.43 5.32 4.49
CA THR A 51 4.34 6.02 3.21
C THR A 51 5.49 5.63 2.29
N GLU A 52 6.70 5.48 2.83
CA GLU A 52 7.86 5.01 2.08
C GLU A 52 7.66 3.58 1.55
N ILE A 53 7.15 2.66 2.39
CA ILE A 53 6.82 1.30 1.96
C ILE A 53 5.82 1.32 0.81
N VAL A 54 4.71 2.04 0.96
CA VAL A 54 3.68 2.12 -0.10
C VAL A 54 4.26 2.69 -1.39
N ASN A 55 5.00 3.81 -1.31
CA ASN A 55 5.60 4.42 -2.50
C ASN A 55 6.63 3.51 -3.18
N ASN A 56 7.39 2.74 -2.41
CA ASN A 56 8.33 1.77 -2.95
C ASN A 56 7.58 0.65 -3.69
N GLU A 57 6.54 0.05 -3.08
CA GLU A 57 5.70 -0.96 -3.73
C GLU A 57 5.06 -0.45 -5.03
N LEU A 58 4.54 0.78 -5.02
CA LEU A 58 4.04 1.45 -6.22
C LEU A 58 5.14 1.61 -7.28
N GLY A 59 6.30 2.13 -6.91
CA GLY A 59 7.43 2.31 -7.83
C GLY A 59 7.94 0.99 -8.43
N TYR A 60 7.97 -0.09 -7.64
CA TYR A 60 8.31 -1.43 -8.13
C TYR A 60 7.28 -1.94 -9.13
N GLY A 61 5.99 -1.77 -8.83
CA GLY A 61 4.90 -2.09 -9.73
C GLY A 61 5.00 -1.39 -11.08
N GLU A 62 5.20 -0.07 -11.03
CA GLU A 62 5.37 0.78 -12.22
C GLU A 62 6.55 0.33 -13.08
N THR A 63 7.72 0.14 -12.46
CA THR A 63 8.93 -0.31 -13.17
C THR A 63 8.73 -1.70 -13.79
N THR A 64 8.02 -2.59 -13.10
CA THR A 64 7.73 -3.95 -13.58
C THR A 64 6.80 -3.94 -14.78
N VAL A 65 5.70 -3.18 -14.75
CA VAL A 65 4.77 -3.11 -15.90
C VAL A 65 5.41 -2.44 -17.10
N GLU A 66 6.30 -1.46 -16.92
CA GLU A 66 7.08 -0.89 -18.01
C GLU A 66 8.03 -1.90 -18.66
N ALA A 67 8.77 -2.66 -17.85
CA ALA A 67 9.68 -3.70 -18.33
C ALA A 67 8.92 -4.80 -19.08
N MET A 68 7.80 -5.25 -18.52
CA MET A 68 6.93 -6.24 -19.15
C MET A 68 6.28 -5.72 -20.43
N ALA A 69 5.86 -4.46 -20.48
CA ALA A 69 5.32 -3.86 -21.70
C ALA A 69 6.33 -3.89 -22.84
N LYS A 70 7.61 -3.57 -22.57
CA LYS A 70 8.70 -3.66 -23.55
C LYS A 70 8.91 -5.10 -24.01
N TYR A 71 9.00 -6.04 -23.07
CA TYR A 71 9.16 -7.46 -23.39
C TYR A 71 8.04 -7.99 -24.29
N ILE A 72 6.78 -7.69 -23.95
CA ILE A 72 5.60 -8.13 -24.71
C ILE A 72 5.51 -7.42 -26.06
N ALA A 73 5.92 -6.15 -26.17
CA ALA A 73 5.99 -5.45 -27.45
C ALA A 73 6.97 -6.13 -28.42
N GLU A 74 8.13 -6.57 -27.92
CA GLU A 74 9.16 -7.25 -28.71
C GLU A 74 8.71 -8.67 -29.13
N HIS A 75 8.28 -9.49 -28.17
CA HIS A 75 8.00 -10.92 -28.39
C HIS A 75 6.57 -11.17 -28.88
N GLY A 76 5.62 -10.30 -28.51
CA GLY A 76 4.21 -10.46 -28.77
C GLY A 76 3.50 -11.34 -27.74
N ILE A 77 2.28 -11.76 -28.06
CA ILE A 77 1.50 -12.70 -27.27
C ILE A 77 1.84 -14.11 -27.77
N ASP A 78 2.93 -14.68 -27.26
CA ASP A 78 3.43 -16.01 -27.63
C ASP A 78 3.27 -17.03 -26.48
N ASP A 79 3.78 -18.24 -26.69
CA ASP A 79 3.70 -19.35 -25.72
C ASP A 79 4.51 -19.08 -24.44
N THR A 80 5.43 -18.11 -24.46
CA THR A 80 6.29 -17.76 -23.30
C THR A 80 5.66 -16.73 -22.39
N LEU A 81 4.69 -15.94 -22.88
CA LEU A 81 4.01 -14.90 -22.10
C LEU A 81 3.54 -15.41 -20.73
N MET A 82 2.91 -16.59 -20.70
CA MET A 82 2.39 -17.16 -19.47
C MET A 82 3.49 -17.46 -18.47
N LEU A 83 4.58 -18.08 -18.94
CA LEU A 83 5.75 -18.39 -18.10
C LEU A 83 6.39 -17.11 -17.57
N THR A 84 6.53 -16.08 -18.40
CA THR A 84 7.10 -14.79 -17.99
C THR A 84 6.23 -14.11 -16.94
N LEU A 85 4.89 -14.13 -17.11
CA LEU A 85 3.96 -13.63 -16.09
C LEU A 85 4.10 -14.41 -14.77
N THR A 86 4.21 -15.74 -14.82
CA THR A 86 4.43 -16.58 -13.63
C THR A 86 5.73 -16.23 -12.92
N ILE A 87 6.84 -16.13 -13.66
CA ILE A 87 8.16 -15.79 -13.07
C ILE A 87 8.08 -14.44 -12.37
N VAL A 88 7.55 -13.41 -13.02
CA VAL A 88 7.43 -12.06 -12.45
C VAL A 88 6.57 -12.06 -11.20
N ASN A 89 5.45 -12.79 -11.22
CA ASN A 89 4.56 -12.91 -10.07
C ASN A 89 5.26 -13.58 -8.87
N ASP A 90 5.97 -14.67 -9.11
CA ASP A 90 6.66 -15.45 -8.08
C ASP A 90 7.88 -14.73 -7.50
N THR A 91 8.59 -13.93 -8.31
CA THR A 91 9.82 -13.24 -7.86
C THR A 91 9.55 -11.95 -7.11
N ASN A 92 8.43 -11.27 -7.40
CA ASN A 92 8.20 -9.92 -6.90
C ASN A 92 7.30 -9.89 -5.66
N GLY A 93 6.73 -11.03 -5.23
CA GLY A 93 5.84 -11.09 -4.05
C GLY A 93 4.54 -10.30 -4.22
N LEU A 94 4.18 -9.97 -5.46
CA LEU A 94 3.02 -9.17 -5.82
C LEU A 94 1.77 -10.06 -5.90
N GLU A 95 0.60 -9.47 -5.64
CA GLU A 95 -0.65 -10.23 -5.53
C GLU A 95 -1.03 -10.91 -6.85
N SER A 96 -0.93 -10.19 -7.98
CA SER A 96 -1.27 -10.74 -9.29
C SER A 96 -0.69 -9.91 -10.44
N THR A 97 0.04 -10.58 -11.35
CA THR A 97 0.48 -10.00 -12.64
C THR A 97 -0.35 -10.56 -13.79
N TYR A 98 -0.81 -9.73 -14.73
CA TYR A 98 -1.66 -10.19 -15.82
C TYR A 98 -1.63 -9.28 -17.04
N PHE A 99 -1.92 -9.87 -18.20
CA PHE A 99 -2.02 -9.17 -19.48
C PHE A 99 -3.42 -9.30 -20.07
N GLY A 100 -4.05 -8.17 -20.38
CA GLY A 100 -5.32 -8.12 -21.10
C GLY A 100 -5.10 -7.88 -22.59
N SER A 101 -5.53 -8.80 -23.44
CA SER A 101 -5.35 -8.67 -24.88
C SER A 101 -6.45 -7.83 -25.52
N GLU A 102 -6.04 -6.80 -26.27
CA GLU A 102 -6.96 -5.99 -27.08
C GLU A 102 -7.54 -6.82 -28.24
N ILE A 103 -6.75 -7.78 -28.75
CA ILE A 103 -7.04 -8.57 -29.96
C ILE A 103 -8.26 -9.47 -29.77
N ASN A 104 -8.38 -10.11 -28.59
CA ASN A 104 -9.38 -11.14 -28.35
C ASN A 104 -10.18 -10.94 -27.04
N GLY A 105 -9.86 -9.93 -26.23
CA GLY A 105 -10.51 -9.66 -24.95
C GLY A 105 -10.14 -10.65 -23.82
N ASN A 106 -9.22 -11.58 -24.06
CA ASN A 106 -8.77 -12.55 -23.07
C ASN A 106 -7.82 -11.91 -22.06
N MET A 107 -7.82 -12.49 -20.86
CA MET A 107 -6.85 -12.20 -19.81
C MET A 107 -5.88 -13.37 -19.68
N TYR A 108 -4.59 -13.06 -19.60
CA TYR A 108 -3.49 -14.00 -19.41
C TYR A 108 -2.87 -13.71 -18.04
N SER A 109 -2.65 -14.73 -17.22
CA SER A 109 -2.19 -14.61 -15.83
C SER A 109 -1.44 -15.88 -15.41
N PRO A 110 -0.63 -15.89 -14.34
CA PRO A 110 0.06 -17.10 -13.87
C PRO A 110 -0.85 -18.33 -13.70
N GLY A 111 -2.11 -18.13 -13.32
CA GLY A 111 -3.12 -19.20 -13.18
C GLY A 111 -3.73 -19.70 -14.49
N GLY A 112 -3.29 -19.18 -15.63
CA GLY A 112 -3.75 -19.53 -16.97
C GLY A 112 -4.48 -18.41 -17.69
N ARG A 113 -5.24 -18.79 -18.72
CA ARG A 113 -5.96 -17.86 -19.59
C ARG A 113 -7.46 -17.88 -19.29
N ILE A 114 -8.03 -16.72 -18.97
CA ILE A 114 -9.47 -16.52 -18.95
C ILE A 114 -9.91 -16.13 -20.36
N ASN A 115 -10.62 -17.04 -21.04
CA ASN A 115 -11.13 -16.80 -22.38
C ASN A 115 -12.44 -15.99 -22.32
N TYR A 116 -12.49 -14.88 -23.05
CA TYR A 116 -13.67 -14.02 -23.14
C TYR A 116 -14.91 -14.77 -23.60
N LYS A 117 -14.81 -15.56 -24.68
CA LYS A 117 -15.97 -16.24 -25.28
C LYS A 117 -16.55 -17.32 -24.37
N ASP A 118 -15.69 -18.00 -23.62
CA ASP A 118 -16.09 -19.14 -22.81
C ASP A 118 -16.63 -18.70 -21.44
N ASN A 119 -16.15 -17.56 -20.92
CA ASN A 119 -16.48 -17.08 -19.57
C ASN A 119 -17.34 -15.82 -19.56
N ASN A 120 -17.70 -15.28 -20.73
CA ASN A 120 -18.34 -13.97 -20.86
C ASN A 120 -17.60 -12.85 -20.10
N PHE A 121 -16.28 -12.97 -20.00
CA PHE A 121 -15.38 -12.09 -19.24
C PHE A 121 -14.51 -11.29 -20.20
N ASP A 122 -14.82 -10.00 -20.40
CA ASP A 122 -14.05 -9.14 -21.30
C ASP A 122 -13.08 -8.27 -20.49
N VAL A 123 -11.78 -8.52 -20.63
CA VAL A 123 -10.74 -7.79 -19.91
C VAL A 123 -10.74 -6.29 -20.24
N ARG A 124 -11.23 -5.91 -21.42
CA ARG A 124 -11.25 -4.51 -21.87
C ARG A 124 -12.30 -3.65 -21.17
N LYS A 125 -13.22 -4.29 -20.43
CA LYS A 125 -14.25 -3.61 -19.62
C LYS A 125 -13.80 -3.39 -18.17
N ARG A 126 -12.59 -3.79 -17.81
CA ARG A 126 -12.07 -3.61 -16.45
C ARG A 126 -11.66 -2.15 -16.24
N PRO A 127 -11.91 -1.55 -15.05
CA PRO A 127 -11.60 -0.13 -14.79
C PRO A 127 -10.16 0.25 -15.12
N TRP A 128 -9.19 -0.54 -14.62
CA TRP A 128 -7.76 -0.34 -14.89
C TRP A 128 -7.43 -0.36 -16.38
N TYR A 129 -8.09 -1.23 -17.16
CA TYR A 129 -7.86 -1.33 -18.60
C TYR A 129 -8.33 -0.06 -19.29
N GLN A 130 -9.57 0.34 -19.02
CA GLN A 130 -10.18 1.51 -19.66
C GLN A 130 -9.42 2.79 -19.30
N GLU A 131 -9.05 2.95 -18.03
CA GLU A 131 -8.29 4.11 -17.57
C GLU A 131 -6.90 4.18 -18.23
N THR A 132 -6.23 3.04 -18.38
CA THR A 132 -4.92 2.95 -19.05
C THR A 132 -5.01 3.33 -20.52
N ILE A 133 -6.03 2.85 -21.23
CA ILE A 133 -6.25 3.18 -22.64
C ILE A 133 -6.64 4.65 -22.81
N GLU A 134 -7.51 5.17 -21.94
CA GLU A 134 -7.91 6.58 -21.96
C GLU A 134 -6.72 7.51 -21.75
N LYS A 135 -5.87 7.22 -20.75
CA LYS A 135 -4.67 8.03 -20.45
C LYS A 135 -3.51 7.75 -21.39
N ASN A 136 -3.51 6.59 -22.06
CA ASN A 136 -2.49 6.10 -22.98
C ASN A 136 -1.05 6.21 -22.44
N ARG A 137 -0.86 5.83 -21.18
CA ARG A 137 0.44 5.85 -20.49
C ARG A 137 0.39 4.92 -19.28
N LEU A 138 1.48 4.84 -18.54
CA LEU A 138 1.50 4.22 -17.23
C LEU A 138 0.44 4.84 -16.31
N VAL A 139 -0.36 4.00 -15.68
CA VAL A 139 -1.41 4.39 -14.73
C VAL A 139 -1.32 3.51 -13.49
N THR A 140 -1.30 4.15 -12.34
CA THR A 140 -1.61 3.55 -11.05
C THR A 140 -3.01 4.02 -10.65
N THR A 141 -3.93 3.09 -10.43
CA THR A 141 -5.34 3.40 -10.13
C THR A 141 -5.51 3.87 -8.69
N GLU A 142 -6.62 4.55 -8.41
CA GLU A 142 -7.14 4.60 -7.04
C GLU A 142 -7.59 3.18 -6.60
N PRO A 143 -7.72 2.91 -5.28
CA PRO A 143 -8.24 1.64 -4.81
C PRO A 143 -9.63 1.32 -5.38
N TYR A 144 -9.82 0.13 -5.93
CA TYR A 144 -11.09 -0.34 -6.47
C TYR A 144 -11.35 -1.80 -6.14
N LEU A 145 -12.61 -2.24 -6.21
CA LEU A 145 -12.96 -3.63 -5.99
C LEU A 145 -12.61 -4.46 -7.23
N ASP A 146 -11.66 -5.38 -7.12
CA ASP A 146 -11.45 -6.38 -8.14
C ASP A 146 -12.60 -7.40 -8.10
N LEU A 147 -13.28 -7.55 -9.24
CA LEU A 147 -14.43 -8.43 -9.38
C LEU A 147 -14.03 -9.91 -9.53
N THR A 148 -12.75 -10.18 -9.82
CA THR A 148 -12.23 -11.54 -9.95
C THR A 148 -11.98 -12.13 -8.57
N THR A 149 -11.31 -11.39 -7.70
CA THR A 149 -10.96 -11.83 -6.34
C THR A 149 -11.95 -11.38 -5.26
N GLY A 150 -12.75 -10.35 -5.51
CA GLY A 150 -13.64 -9.73 -4.52
C GLY A 150 -12.91 -8.89 -3.47
N LYS A 151 -11.64 -8.54 -3.70
CA LYS A 151 -10.83 -7.73 -2.79
C LYS A 151 -10.64 -6.31 -3.33
N MET A 152 -10.47 -5.33 -2.44
CA MET A 152 -9.98 -4.02 -2.86
C MET A 152 -8.54 -4.14 -3.31
N VAL A 153 -8.21 -3.55 -4.46
CA VAL A 153 -6.85 -3.54 -5.00
C VAL A 153 -6.44 -2.18 -5.56
N ILE A 154 -5.13 -1.96 -5.61
CA ILE A 154 -4.49 -0.91 -6.41
C ILE A 154 -3.74 -1.59 -7.55
N THR A 155 -3.97 -1.13 -8.78
CA THR A 155 -3.35 -1.72 -9.98
C THR A 155 -2.45 -0.70 -10.65
N SER A 156 -1.19 -1.07 -10.91
CA SER A 156 -0.34 -0.36 -11.87
C SER A 156 -0.44 -1.04 -13.22
N SER A 157 -0.49 -0.26 -14.29
CA SER A 157 -0.84 -0.74 -15.63
C SER A 157 -0.24 0.11 -16.74
N GLN A 158 0.08 -0.51 -17.87
CA GLN A 158 0.79 0.11 -18.99
C GLN A 158 0.24 -0.42 -20.32
N PRO A 159 -0.09 0.46 -21.28
CA PRO A 159 -0.51 0.01 -22.61
C PRO A 159 0.69 -0.58 -23.36
N VAL A 160 0.43 -1.65 -24.11
CA VAL A 160 1.45 -2.37 -24.89
C VAL A 160 1.17 -2.20 -26.37
N TYR A 161 2.16 -1.63 -27.07
CA TYR A 161 2.11 -1.39 -28.51
C TYR A 161 3.15 -2.24 -29.23
N LYS A 162 2.71 -2.96 -30.27
CA LYS A 162 3.60 -3.64 -31.23
C LYS A 162 3.35 -3.08 -32.62
N ASP A 163 4.41 -2.63 -33.29
CA ASP A 163 4.33 -1.99 -34.60
C ASP A 163 3.30 -0.84 -34.66
N SER A 164 3.28 0.00 -33.62
CA SER A 164 2.32 1.11 -33.43
C SER A 164 0.84 0.69 -33.28
N LYS A 165 0.55 -0.61 -33.11
CA LYS A 165 -0.79 -1.12 -32.82
C LYS A 165 -0.90 -1.53 -31.37
N LEU A 166 -1.97 -1.10 -30.71
CA LEU A 166 -2.30 -1.57 -29.37
C LEU A 166 -2.58 -3.07 -29.43
N ILE A 167 -1.82 -3.86 -28.68
CA ILE A 167 -2.03 -5.32 -28.57
C ILE A 167 -2.65 -5.71 -27.23
N GLY A 168 -2.60 -4.81 -26.24
CA GLY A 168 -3.22 -5.02 -24.94
C GLY A 168 -2.67 -4.09 -23.85
N VAL A 169 -2.94 -4.46 -22.61
CA VAL A 169 -2.47 -3.76 -21.41
C VAL A 169 -1.86 -4.80 -20.47
N ILE A 170 -0.64 -4.54 -20.00
CA ILE A 170 -0.04 -5.29 -18.88
C ILE A 170 -0.39 -4.57 -17.59
N ALA A 171 -0.71 -5.33 -16.55
CA ALA A 171 -1.11 -4.81 -15.26
C ALA A 171 -0.63 -5.69 -14.11
N ILE A 172 -0.53 -5.09 -12.94
CA ILE A 172 -0.11 -5.73 -11.71
C ILE A 172 -0.88 -5.17 -10.52
N ASP A 173 -1.37 -6.05 -9.65
CA ASP A 173 -2.02 -5.68 -8.40
C ASP A 173 -0.97 -5.61 -7.28
N LEU A 174 -0.93 -4.48 -6.58
CA LEU A 174 0.14 -4.13 -5.64
C LEU A 174 -0.28 -4.19 -4.17
N VAL A 175 -1.53 -3.87 -3.90
CA VAL A 175 -2.06 -3.75 -2.54
C VAL A 175 -3.41 -4.44 -2.54
N SER A 176 -3.67 -5.31 -1.57
CA SER A 176 -5.00 -5.88 -1.34
C SER A 176 -5.43 -5.67 0.11
N ASP A 177 -6.74 -5.53 0.38
CA ASP A 177 -7.29 -5.39 1.75
C ASP A 177 -6.88 -6.54 2.71
N ASP A 178 -6.28 -7.63 2.20
CA ASP A 178 -5.70 -8.71 3.00
C ASP A 178 -4.42 -8.29 3.78
N LEU A 179 -3.82 -7.14 3.47
CA LEU A 179 -2.70 -6.59 4.26
C LEU A 179 -3.06 -6.30 5.72
N SER A 180 -4.36 -6.13 6.02
CA SER A 180 -4.85 -6.03 7.41
C SER A 180 -4.62 -7.30 8.26
N LYS A 181 -4.23 -8.43 7.63
CA LYS A 181 -3.94 -9.70 8.29
C LYS A 181 -2.46 -10.09 8.32
N GLN A 182 -1.54 -9.25 7.84
CA GLN A 182 -0.13 -9.49 8.16
C GLN A 182 0.03 -9.37 9.67
N LYS A 183 0.21 -10.53 10.31
CA LYS A 183 0.59 -10.61 11.72
C LYS A 183 1.89 -9.83 11.90
N LEU A 184 1.78 -8.65 12.51
CA LEU A 184 2.87 -8.08 13.31
C LEU A 184 3.26 -9.06 14.42
#